data_AF-A0A5J4QSY4-F1
#
_entry.id   AF-A0A5J4QSY4-F1
#
_cell.length_a   1.000
_cell.length_b   1.000
_cell.length_c   1.000
_cell.angle_alpha   90.00
_cell.angle_beta   90.00
_cell.angle_gamma   90.00
#
_symmetry.space_group_name_H-M   'P 1'
#
loop_
_entity.id
_entity.type
_entity.pdbx_description
1 polymer ?
#
loop_
_entity_poly.entity_id
_entity_poly.type
_entity_poly.pdbx_seq_one_letter_code
_entity_poly.pdbx_strand_id
1 'polypeptide(L)'
;MKLRGHLGSELQRKAAAILSIEKDENPQTSVVKALKVRDGSPLDVPLVQFAWDKELQMHTYLGEKPKEEKEKRKEVELSGVARSIFGKQKHCTYVDLCEQIQSILDVKERTAKSYIRFMRERDIIRKDA
;
A
#
# COMPACT_ATOMS: atom_id res chain seq x y z
N MET A 1 -34.38 -15.43 -6.77
CA MET A 1 -33.25 -14.49 -6.90
C MET A 1 -32.09 -15.25 -7.54
N LYS A 2 -31.71 -14.96 -8.80
CA LYS A 2 -30.78 -15.80 -9.58
C LYS A 2 -29.33 -15.56 -9.12
N LEU A 3 -28.72 -16.58 -8.52
CA LEU A 3 -27.27 -16.76 -8.51
C LEU A 3 -26.83 -17.17 -9.92
N ARG A 4 -26.14 -16.30 -10.65
CA ARG A 4 -25.34 -16.73 -11.80
C ARG A 4 -24.08 -15.88 -11.87
N GLY A 5 -22.98 -16.49 -11.47
CA GLY A 5 -21.66 -15.92 -11.67
C GLY A 5 -21.32 -15.81 -13.16
N HIS A 6 -20.41 -14.89 -13.44
CA HIS A 6 -19.37 -15.09 -14.43
C HIS A 6 -18.06 -14.61 -13.82
N LEU A 7 -17.12 -15.55 -13.64
CA LEU A 7 -15.68 -15.26 -13.52
C LEU A 7 -15.18 -14.32 -14.63
N GLY A 8 -15.89 -14.26 -15.77
CA GLY A 8 -15.67 -13.28 -16.85
C GLY A 8 -15.98 -11.83 -16.47
N SER A 9 -16.84 -11.57 -15.48
CA SER A 9 -17.15 -10.21 -14.99
C SER A 9 -16.06 -9.65 -14.07
N GLU A 10 -15.31 -10.52 -13.38
CA GLU A 10 -14.11 -10.12 -12.62
C GLU A 10 -12.91 -9.87 -13.56
N LEU A 11 -12.86 -10.58 -14.68
CA LEU A 11 -11.80 -10.48 -15.69
C LEU A 11 -11.81 -9.12 -16.44
N GLN A 12 -12.94 -8.41 -16.49
CA GLN A 12 -13.06 -7.11 -17.18
C GLN A 12 -12.90 -5.86 -16.28
N ARG A 13 -12.66 -6.01 -14.97
CA ARG A 13 -12.31 -4.84 -14.13
C ARG A 13 -10.90 -4.38 -14.47
N LYS A 14 -10.80 -3.38 -15.37
CA LYS A 14 -9.54 -2.80 -15.87
C LYS A 14 -8.62 -2.27 -14.75
N ALA A 15 -9.18 -1.93 -13.59
CA ALA A 15 -8.47 -1.70 -12.33
C ALA A 15 -9.41 -2.02 -11.16
N ALA A 16 -8.91 -2.66 -10.10
CA ALA A 16 -9.64 -2.91 -8.87
C ALA A 16 -8.74 -2.62 -7.66
N ALA A 17 -9.25 -1.82 -6.73
CA ALA A 17 -8.58 -1.48 -5.49
C ALA A 17 -9.60 -1.38 -4.36
N ILE A 18 -9.16 -1.72 -3.14
CA ILE A 18 -9.86 -1.40 -1.91
C ILE A 18 -9.27 -0.09 -1.40
N LEU A 19 -10.13 0.92 -1.25
CA LEU A 19 -9.77 2.24 -0.78
C LEU A 19 -10.35 2.47 0.61
N SER A 20 -9.58 3.08 1.49
CA SER A 20 -10.00 3.58 2.80
C SER A 20 -10.10 5.09 2.73
N ILE A 21 -11.17 5.66 3.28
CA ILE A 21 -11.31 7.10 3.46
C ILE A 21 -11.16 7.38 4.94
N GLU A 22 -10.16 8.16 5.30
CA GLU A 22 -9.83 8.49 6.69
C GLU A 22 -9.70 10.00 6.85
N LYS A 23 -9.92 10.51 8.07
CA LYS A 23 -9.60 11.90 8.38
C LYS A 23 -8.08 12.08 8.30
N ASP A 24 -7.64 13.18 7.71
CA ASP A 24 -6.23 13.56 7.74
C ASP A 24 -5.87 14.19 9.10
N GLU A 25 -4.62 14.62 9.25
CA GLU A 25 -4.19 15.45 10.38
C GLU A 25 -5.03 16.74 10.51
N ASN A 26 -5.48 17.29 9.37
CA ASN A 26 -6.48 18.35 9.35
C ASN A 26 -7.89 17.74 9.37
N PRO A 27 -8.72 18.00 10.41
CA PRO A 27 -10.06 17.42 10.53
C PRO A 27 -11.03 17.81 9.40
N GLN A 28 -10.73 18.88 8.66
CA GLN A 28 -11.54 19.34 7.52
C GLN A 28 -11.21 18.59 6.23
N THR A 29 -10.14 17.81 6.20
CA THR A 29 -9.70 17.07 5.02
C THR A 29 -9.79 15.56 5.27
N SER A 30 -10.21 14.85 4.22
CA SER A 30 -10.23 13.40 4.17
C SER A 30 -9.16 12.93 3.20
N VAL A 31 -8.44 11.88 3.56
CA VAL A 31 -7.44 11.22 2.72
C VAL A 31 -7.97 9.87 2.27
N VAL A 32 -7.88 9.62 0.96
CA VAL A 32 -8.09 8.31 0.37
C VAL A 32 -6.77 7.56 0.32
N LYS A 33 -6.73 6.37 0.94
CA LYS A 33 -5.60 5.46 0.97
C LYS A 33 -5.97 4.17 0.23
N ALA A 34 -5.07 3.64 -0.60
CA ALA A 34 -5.23 2.27 -1.07
C ALA A 34 -4.82 1.29 0.02
N LEU A 35 -5.71 0.34 0.32
CA LEU A 35 -5.44 -0.79 1.21
C LEU A 35 -4.95 -2.00 0.41
N LYS A 36 -5.62 -2.28 -0.70
CA LYS A 36 -5.28 -3.41 -1.58
C LYS A 36 -5.45 -2.98 -3.02
N VAL A 37 -4.51 -3.35 -3.88
CA VAL A 37 -4.60 -3.14 -5.33
C VAL A 37 -4.38 -4.46 -6.04
N ARG A 38 -5.14 -4.71 -7.11
CA ARG A 38 -5.00 -5.93 -7.91
C ARG A 38 -3.64 -6.04 -8.60
N ASP A 39 -3.18 -4.91 -9.14
CA ASP A 39 -1.94 -4.81 -9.90
C ASP A 39 -1.07 -3.67 -9.37
N GLY A 40 0.01 -4.04 -8.68
CA GLY A 40 1.00 -3.09 -8.17
C GLY A 40 1.12 -3.10 -6.66
N SER A 41 1.44 -1.94 -6.11
CA SER A 41 1.65 -1.72 -4.69
C SER A 41 0.60 -0.73 -4.17
N PRO A 42 -0.07 -1.02 -3.03
CA PRO A 42 -0.92 -0.04 -2.35
C PRO A 42 -0.15 1.22 -1.93
N LEU A 43 1.13 1.07 -1.58
CA LEU A 43 2.04 2.16 -1.19
C LEU A 43 2.50 3.03 -2.37
N ASP A 44 2.34 2.55 -3.61
CA ASP A 44 2.62 3.33 -4.82
C ASP A 44 1.41 4.13 -5.31
N VAL A 45 0.23 3.94 -4.71
CA VAL A 45 -0.95 4.77 -4.99
C VAL A 45 -0.78 6.13 -4.29
N PRO A 46 -1.06 7.26 -4.97
CA PRO A 46 -1.03 8.57 -4.32
C PRO A 46 -2.05 8.66 -3.19
N LEU A 47 -1.72 9.42 -2.15
CA LEU A 47 -2.65 9.76 -1.09
C LEU A 47 -3.45 10.96 -1.55
N VAL A 48 -4.71 10.73 -1.93
CA VAL A 48 -5.55 11.78 -2.49
C VAL A 48 -6.32 12.46 -1.38
N GLN A 49 -6.29 13.79 -1.36
CA GLN A 49 -7.00 14.62 -0.39
C GLN A 49 -8.29 15.18 -0.99
N PHE A 50 -9.35 15.17 -0.17
CA PHE A 50 -10.64 15.75 -0.48
C PHE A 50 -11.17 16.52 0.72
N ALA A 51 -11.95 17.58 0.50
CA ALA A 51 -12.64 18.30 1.57
C ALA A 51 -14.03 18.72 1.14
N TRP A 52 -14.89 18.97 2.13
CA TRP A 52 -16.22 19.53 1.87
C TRP A 52 -16.10 21.00 1.48
N ASP A 53 -16.52 21.33 0.27
CA ASP A 53 -16.68 22.69 -0.20
C ASP A 53 -18.10 23.17 0.12
N LYS A 54 -18.20 24.24 0.92
CA LYS A 54 -19.48 24.80 1.34
C LYS A 54 -20.16 25.61 0.24
N GLU A 55 -19.42 26.15 -0.72
CA GLU A 55 -19.98 26.92 -1.84
C GLU A 55 -20.58 25.96 -2.87
N LEU A 56 -19.88 24.86 -3.15
CA LEU A 56 -20.31 23.84 -4.11
C LEU A 56 -21.20 22.75 -3.49
N GLN A 57 -21.34 22.71 -2.16
CA GLN A 57 -22.11 21.72 -1.40
C GLN A 57 -21.72 20.27 -1.73
N MET A 58 -20.42 20.03 -1.95
CA MET A 58 -19.90 18.71 -2.30
C MET A 58 -18.45 18.52 -1.87
N HIS A 59 -17.96 17.28 -1.86
CA HIS A 59 -16.53 17.03 -1.67
C HIS A 59 -15.74 17.39 -2.93
N THR A 60 -14.73 18.24 -2.78
CA THR A 60 -13.81 18.63 -3.85
C THR A 60 -12.44 18.02 -3.63
N TYR A 61 -11.75 17.74 -4.72
CA TYR A 61 -10.37 17.27 -4.72
C TYR A 61 -9.43 18.42 -4.34
N LEU A 62 -8.58 18.21 -3.34
CA LEU A 62 -7.63 19.22 -2.84
C LEU A 62 -6.20 19.00 -3.34
N GLY A 63 -5.89 17.83 -3.89
CA GLY A 63 -4.53 17.47 -4.30
C GLY A 63 -4.10 16.09 -3.85
N GLU A 64 -2.82 15.80 -4.07
CA GLU A 64 -2.13 14.63 -3.54
C GLU A 64 -1.15 15.05 -2.46
N LYS A 65 -0.97 14.21 -1.43
CA LYS A 65 0.12 14.44 -0.47
C LYS A 65 1.49 14.39 -1.17
N PRO A 66 2.47 15.18 -0.67
CA PRO A 66 3.80 15.24 -1.27
C PRO A 66 4.50 13.88 -1.30
N LYS A 67 5.38 13.70 -2.30
CA LYS A 67 6.13 12.46 -2.51
C LYS A 67 6.94 12.04 -1.28
N GLU A 68 7.46 13.01 -0.51
CA GLU A 68 8.23 12.74 0.71
C GLU A 68 7.41 12.07 1.80
N GLU A 69 6.15 12.49 2.01
CA GLU A 69 5.25 11.81 2.96
C GLU A 69 4.92 10.39 2.51
N LYS A 70 4.74 10.18 1.21
CA LYS A 70 4.52 8.86 0.62
C LYS A 70 5.73 7.94 0.86
N GLU A 71 6.94 8.44 0.65
CA GLU A 71 8.16 7.68 0.93
C GLU A 71 8.34 7.38 2.42
N LYS A 72 8.09 8.35 3.30
CA LYS A 72 8.11 8.13 4.75
C LYS A 72 7.11 7.05 5.17
N ARG A 73 5.88 7.10 4.63
CA ARG A 73 4.88 6.05 4.89
C ARG A 73 5.37 4.69 4.41
N LYS A 74 5.91 4.62 3.19
CA LYS A 74 6.47 3.38 2.65
C LYS A 74 7.58 2.84 3.56
N GLU A 75 8.46 3.70 4.05
CA GLU A 75 9.52 3.34 4.98
C GLU A 75 8.99 2.82 6.33
N VAL A 76 8.01 3.49 6.92
CA VAL A 76 7.40 3.09 8.20
C VAL A 76 6.71 1.73 8.08
N GLU A 77 5.89 1.53 7.04
CA GLU A 77 5.19 0.27 6.79
C GLU A 77 6.18 -0.88 6.56
N LEU A 78 7.16 -0.66 5.68
CA LEU A 78 8.21 -1.65 5.39
C LEU A 78 9.07 -1.95 6.63
N SER A 79 9.34 -0.96 7.47
CA SER A 79 10.01 -1.16 8.76
C SER A 79 9.17 -1.99 9.72
N GLY A 80 7.87 -1.76 9.77
CA GLY A 80 6.93 -2.56 10.57
C GLY A 80 6.90 -4.03 10.12
N VAL A 81 6.85 -4.26 8.81
CA VAL A 81 6.93 -5.62 8.23
C VAL A 81 8.27 -6.27 8.55
N ALA A 82 9.39 -5.55 8.36
CA ALA A 82 10.71 -6.07 8.70
C ALA A 82 10.80 -6.45 10.19
N ARG A 83 10.32 -5.60 11.11
CA ARG A 83 10.27 -5.93 12.55
C ARG A 83 9.39 -7.14 12.85
N SER A 84 8.27 -7.30 12.17
CA SER A 84 7.37 -8.46 12.33
C SER A 84 8.04 -9.77 11.89
N ILE A 85 8.81 -9.73 10.79
CA ILE A 85 9.56 -10.87 10.26
C ILE A 85 10.77 -11.18 11.15
N PHE A 86 11.66 -10.19 11.34
CA PHE A 86 12.91 -10.38 12.06
C PHE A 86 12.74 -10.50 13.59
N GLY A 87 11.58 -10.07 14.12
CA GLY A 87 11.21 -10.32 15.51
C GLY A 87 10.98 -11.80 15.81
N LYS A 88 10.61 -12.60 14.80
CA LYS A 88 10.43 -14.06 14.92
C LYS A 88 11.69 -14.86 14.60
N GLN A 89 12.56 -14.32 13.74
CA GLN A 89 13.77 -14.99 13.27
C GLN A 89 14.91 -13.99 13.02
N LYS A 90 16.12 -14.27 13.51
CA LYS A 90 17.26 -13.36 13.33
C LYS A 90 17.84 -13.35 11.91
N HIS A 91 17.67 -14.47 11.19
CA HIS A 91 18.14 -14.63 9.82
C HIS A 91 17.00 -15.19 8.97
N CYS A 92 16.93 -14.75 7.72
CA CYS A 92 15.90 -15.13 6.77
C CYS A 92 16.56 -15.27 5.41
N THR A 93 16.25 -16.33 4.65
CA THR A 93 16.73 -16.42 3.27
C THR A 93 16.03 -15.38 2.40
N TYR A 94 16.62 -15.04 1.26
CA TYR A 94 15.99 -14.11 0.32
C TYR A 94 14.63 -14.61 -0.18
N VAL A 95 14.50 -15.93 -0.37
CA VAL A 95 13.25 -16.57 -0.82
C VAL A 95 12.18 -16.45 0.26
N ASP A 96 12.50 -16.84 1.50
CA ASP A 96 11.56 -16.76 2.63
C ASP A 96 11.13 -15.32 2.92
N LEU A 97 12.06 -14.35 2.80
CA LEU A 97 11.74 -12.94 2.98
C LEU A 97 10.77 -12.45 1.91
N CYS A 98 11.00 -12.86 0.66
CA CYS A 98 10.11 -12.53 -0.45
C CYS A 98 8.71 -13.13 -0.23
N GLU A 99 8.61 -14.39 0.17
CA GLU A 99 7.31 -15.05 0.44
C GLU A 99 6.57 -14.40 1.61
N GLN A 100 7.27 -14.07 2.71
CA GLN A 100 6.66 -13.40 3.85
C GLN A 100 6.15 -11.99 3.51
N ILE A 101 6.92 -11.22 2.74
CA ILE A 101 6.49 -9.89 2.29
C ILE A 101 5.28 -10.00 1.35
N GLN A 102 5.28 -10.97 0.44
CA GLN A 102 4.12 -11.24 -0.42
C GLN A 102 2.87 -11.58 0.40
N SER A 103 3.02 -12.41 1.44
CA SER A 103 1.89 -12.81 2.30
C SER A 103 1.37 -11.66 3.17
N ILE A 104 2.26 -10.88 3.79
CA ILE A 104 1.87 -9.80 4.73
C ILE A 104 1.27 -8.60 3.98
N LEU A 105 1.87 -8.20 2.85
CA LEU A 105 1.42 -7.04 2.08
C LEU A 105 0.46 -7.40 0.94
N ASP A 106 0.21 -8.70 0.73
CA ASP A 106 -0.62 -9.23 -0.35
C ASP A 106 -0.23 -8.65 -1.73
N VAL A 107 1.07 -8.70 -2.01
CA VAL A 107 1.69 -8.19 -3.24
C VAL A 107 2.30 -9.32 -4.06
N LYS A 108 2.47 -9.08 -5.37
CA LYS A 108 3.16 -10.04 -6.25
C LYS A 108 4.67 -10.07 -5.96
N GLU A 109 5.32 -11.19 -6.29
CA GLU A 109 6.76 -11.42 -6.12
C GLU A 109 7.62 -10.25 -6.65
N ARG A 110 7.31 -9.74 -7.84
CA ARG A 110 8.04 -8.59 -8.43
C ARG A 110 8.04 -7.37 -7.51
N THR A 111 6.89 -7.07 -6.90
CA THR A 111 6.74 -5.95 -5.96
C THR A 111 7.47 -6.24 -4.66
N ALA A 112 7.37 -7.46 -4.13
CA ALA A 112 8.11 -7.87 -2.94
C ALA A 112 9.63 -7.73 -3.12
N LYS A 113 10.19 -8.15 -4.27
CA LYS A 113 11.61 -7.94 -4.60
C LYS A 113 11.99 -6.45 -4.65
N SER A 114 11.11 -5.61 -5.19
CA SER A 114 11.29 -4.15 -5.19
C SER A 114 11.33 -3.59 -3.76
N TYR A 115 10.47 -4.09 -2.87
CA TYR A 115 10.49 -3.70 -1.45
C TYR A 115 11.74 -4.15 -0.72
N ILE A 116 12.22 -5.38 -0.94
CA ILE A 116 13.47 -5.86 -0.35
C ILE A 116 14.63 -4.95 -0.79
N ARG A 117 14.66 -4.54 -2.07
CA ARG A 117 15.64 -3.59 -2.57
C ARG A 117 15.53 -2.23 -1.86
N PHE A 118 14.31 -1.69 -1.74
CA PHE A 118 14.06 -0.42 -1.06
C PHE A 118 14.46 -0.48 0.43
N MET A 119 14.10 -1.56 1.12
CA MET A 119 14.48 -1.80 2.51
C MET A 119 16.00 -1.86 2.68
N ARG A 120 16.72 -2.45 1.73
CA ARG A 120 18.19 -2.49 1.74
C ARG A 120 18.81 -1.13 1.48
N GLU A 121 18.25 -0.35 0.55
CA GLU A 121 18.72 1.01 0.23
C GLU A 121 18.49 1.99 1.40
N ARG A 122 17.47 1.76 2.22
CA ARG A 122 17.14 2.54 3.43
C ARG A 122 17.75 1.98 4.72
N ASP A 123 18.69 1.03 4.63
CA ASP A 123 19.33 0.37 5.79
C ASP A 123 18.36 -0.32 6.78
N ILE A 124 17.11 -0.61 6.37
CA ILE A 124 16.11 -1.30 7.19
C ILE A 124 16.52 -2.77 7.40
N ILE A 125 17.07 -3.39 6.35
CA ILE A 125 17.56 -4.77 6.36
C ILE A 125 18.98 -4.80 5.83
N ARG A 126 19.81 -5.70 6.37
CA ARG A 126 21.17 -5.93 5.90
C ARG A 126 21.34 -7.36 5.45
N LYS A 127 22.10 -7.54 4.37
CA LYS A 127 22.51 -8.87 3.92
C LYS A 127 23.66 -9.30 4.83
N ASP A 128 23.50 -10.43 5.49
CA ASP A 128 24.58 -11.06 6.25
C ASP A 128 25.65 -11.61 5.28
N ALA A 129 26.91 -11.59 5.73
CA ALA A 129 28.08 -11.85 4.87
C ALA A 129 28.15 -13.29 4.36
#